data_AF-A0AAD7HFY2-F1
#
_entry.id   AF-A0AAD7HFY2-F1
#
_cell.length_a   1.000
_cell.length_b   1.000
_cell.length_c   1.000
_cell.angle_alpha   90.00
_cell.angle_beta   90.00
_cell.angle_gamma   90.00
#
_symmetry.space_group_name_H-M   'P 1'
#
loop_
_entity.id
_entity.type
_entity.pdbx_description
1 polymer ?
#
loop_
_entity_poly.entity_id
_entity_poly.type
_entity_poly.pdbx_seq_one_letter_code
_entity_poly.pdbx_strand_id
1 'polypeptide(L)' 'PPRTKRRRTDSGARTVPITQSAEYWFDDGNIILQVESTQFRVLKSLLAMHSFVFRDMFTPLPP' A
#
# COMPACT_ATOMS: atom_id res chain seq x y z
N PRO A 1 19.77 -14.97 23.11
CA PRO A 1 18.83 -13.95 22.56
C PRO A 1 18.16 -14.45 21.25
N PRO A 2 16.85 -14.74 21.25
CA PRO A 2 16.23 -15.39 20.09
C PRO A 2 16.01 -14.36 18.97
N ARG A 3 16.73 -14.53 17.85
CA ARG A 3 16.37 -13.89 16.57
C ARG A 3 15.05 -14.51 16.14
N THR A 4 13.95 -13.80 16.36
CA THR A 4 12.65 -14.13 15.76
C THR A 4 12.76 -13.93 14.25
N LYS A 5 13.28 -14.96 13.58
CA LYS A 5 13.14 -15.18 12.16
C LYS A 5 11.64 -15.29 11.90
N ARG A 6 11.01 -14.24 11.40
CA ARG A 6 9.68 -14.36 10.79
C ARG A 6 9.84 -15.26 9.56
N ARG A 7 9.50 -16.53 9.72
CA ARG A 7 9.32 -17.48 8.62
C ARG A 7 8.16 -16.96 7.77
N ARG A 8 8.42 -16.51 6.55
CA ARG A 8 7.33 -16.23 5.60
C ARG A 8 6.80 -17.60 5.16
N THR A 9 5.54 -17.87 5.47
CA THR A 9 4.81 -19.03 4.96
C THR A 9 4.73 -18.91 3.44
N ASP A 10 5.49 -19.75 2.74
CA ASP A 10 5.36 -19.96 1.31
C ASP A 10 4.16 -20.89 1.08
N SER A 11 2.96 -20.31 1.15
CA SER A 11 1.76 -20.96 0.64
C SER A 11 1.79 -20.73 -0.87
N GLY A 12 1.91 -21.79 -1.67
CA GLY A 12 2.09 -21.78 -3.14
C GLY A 12 0.98 -21.07 -3.93
N ALA A 13 0.85 -19.77 -3.71
CA ALA A 13 0.06 -18.84 -4.49
C ALA A 13 0.91 -18.45 -5.70
N ARG A 14 0.32 -18.52 -6.90
CA ARG A 14 0.92 -17.97 -8.12
C ARG A 14 1.45 -16.57 -7.80
N THR A 15 2.76 -16.39 -7.86
CA THR A 15 3.39 -15.10 -7.61
C THR A 15 3.10 -14.23 -8.83
N VAL A 16 1.96 -13.54 -8.83
CA VAL A 16 1.68 -12.57 -9.88
C VAL A 16 2.71 -11.45 -9.69
N PRO A 17 3.52 -11.13 -10.73
CA PRO A 17 4.49 -10.06 -10.62
C PRO A 17 3.74 -8.76 -10.34
N ILE A 18 4.15 -8.07 -9.29
CA ILE A 18 3.59 -6.77 -8.96
C ILE A 18 4.23 -5.73 -9.88
N THR A 19 3.43 -5.01 -10.65
CA THR A 19 3.86 -3.93 -11.53
C THR A 19 3.53 -2.57 -10.93
N GLN A 20 4.27 -1.55 -11.32
CA GLN A 20 3.97 -0.17 -10.96
C GLN A 20 3.15 0.45 -12.09
N SER A 21 2.14 1.24 -11.75
CA SER A 21 1.36 1.99 -12.73
C SER A 21 2.27 3.01 -13.42
N ALA A 22 2.36 2.98 -14.75
CA ALA A 22 3.14 3.97 -15.49
C ALA A 22 2.51 5.38 -15.46
N GLU A 23 1.19 5.45 -15.26
CA GLU A 23 0.42 6.70 -15.26
C GLU A 23 0.34 7.33 -13.87
N TYR A 24 0.23 6.50 -12.83
CA TYR A 24 -0.04 6.94 -11.45
C TYR A 24 1.12 6.56 -10.51
N TRP A 25 2.34 6.94 -10.92
CA TRP A 25 3.54 6.82 -10.12
C TRP A 25 4.22 8.17 -9.94
N PHE A 26 3.76 8.91 -8.94
CA PHE A 26 4.26 10.25 -8.67
C PHE A 26 5.53 10.18 -7.80
N ASP A 27 6.59 10.88 -8.22
CA ASP A 27 7.87 10.91 -7.51
C ASP A 27 7.78 11.54 -6.11
N ASP A 28 6.84 12.46 -5.92
CA ASP A 28 6.50 13.11 -4.65
C ASP A 28 5.40 12.37 -3.86
N GLY A 29 4.87 11.27 -4.41
CA GLY A 29 3.86 10.45 -3.75
C GLY A 29 4.37 9.88 -2.43
N ASN A 30 3.57 10.07 -1.38
CA ASN A 30 3.90 9.72 0.00
C ASN A 30 3.13 8.48 0.51
N ILE A 31 2.31 7.85 -0.34
CA ILE A 31 1.67 6.57 -0.07
C ILE A 31 1.75 5.66 -1.30
N ILE A 32 1.93 4.36 -1.07
CA ILE A 32 1.83 3.32 -2.11
C ILE A 32 0.57 2.50 -1.84
N LEU A 33 -0.36 2.50 -2.79
CA LEU A 33 -1.53 1.64 -2.79
C LEU A 33 -1.28 0.45 -3.70
N GLN A 34 -1.48 -0.76 -3.19
CA GLN A 34 -1.47 -1.97 -4.02
C GLN A 34 -2.91 -2.42 -4.25
N VAL A 35 -3.29 -2.51 -5.52
CA VAL A 35 -4.57 -3.06 -5.98
C VAL A 35 -4.25 -4.25 -6.87
N GLU A 36 -4.61 -5.44 -6.41
CA GLU A 36 -4.23 -6.71 -7.05
C GLU A 36 -2.71 -6.81 -7.25
N SER A 37 -2.26 -6.88 -8.52
CA SER A 37 -0.85 -6.90 -8.92
C SER A 37 -0.33 -5.56 -9.41
N THR A 38 -1.05 -4.46 -9.19
CA THR A 38 -0.61 -3.11 -9.60
C THR A 38 -0.41 -2.21 -8.39
N GLN A 39 0.69 -1.47 -8.38
CA GLN A 39 0.98 -0.45 -7.37
C GLN A 39 0.85 0.96 -7.93
N PHE A 40 0.34 1.84 -7.10
CA PHE A 40 0.12 3.25 -7.37
C PHE A 40 0.86 4.05 -6.31
N ARG A 41 1.66 5.04 -6.71
CA ARG A 41 2.36 5.93 -5.78
C ARG A 41 1.78 7.31 -5.91
N VAL A 42 1.07 7.78 -4.88
CA VAL A 42 0.25 9.01 -4.93
C VAL A 42 0.34 9.82 -3.64
N LEU A 43 -0.26 11.01 -3.62
CA LEU A 43 -0.37 11.84 -2.42
C LEU A 43 -1.55 11.41 -1.54
N LYS A 44 -1.25 11.05 -0.30
CA LYS A 44 -2.20 10.70 0.77
C LYS A 44 -3.26 11.78 0.98
N SER A 45 -2.87 13.05 0.97
CA SER A 45 -3.76 14.19 1.16
C SER A 45 -4.81 14.28 0.06
N LEU A 46 -4.44 14.00 -1.19
CA LEU A 46 -5.34 14.01 -2.34
C LEU A 46 -6.38 12.90 -2.21
N LEU A 47 -5.97 11.69 -1.83
CA LEU A 47 -6.89 10.59 -1.56
C LEU A 47 -7.86 10.91 -0.42
N ALA A 48 -7.37 11.50 0.69
CA ALA A 48 -8.22 11.91 1.81
C ALA A 48 -9.20 13.04 1.46
N MET A 49 -8.79 13.95 0.57
CA MET A 49 -9.61 15.09 0.14
C MET A 49 -10.78 14.63 -0.74
N HIS A 50 -10.54 13.67 -1.64
CA HIS A 50 -11.53 13.23 -2.62
C HIS A 50 -12.27 11.95 -2.23
N SER A 51 -11.89 11.27 -1.14
CA SER A 51 -12.54 10.04 -0.68
C SER A 51 -12.68 10.01 0.83
N PHE A 52 -13.92 9.96 1.31
CA PHE A 52 -14.22 9.79 2.73
C PHE A 52 -13.66 8.47 3.28
N VAL A 53 -13.67 7.41 2.48
CA VAL A 53 -13.13 6.09 2.87
C VAL A 53 -11.65 6.21 3.20
N PHE A 54 -10.86 6.83 2.31
CA PHE A 54 -9.44 7.02 2.56
C PHE A 54 -9.18 8.01 3.69
N ARG A 55 -9.97 9.07 3.81
CA ARG A 55 -9.88 10.01 4.93
C ARG A 55 -10.03 9.30 6.27
N ASP A 56 -11.04 8.45 6.39
CA ASP A 56 -11.36 7.74 7.62
C ASP A 56 -10.30 6.67 7.91
N MET A 57 -9.81 5.95 6.89
CA MET A 57 -8.69 4.98 7.03
C MET A 57 -7.39 5.63 7.51
N PHE A 58 -7.14 6.87 7.14
CA PHE A 58 -5.94 7.61 7.50
C PHE A 58 -6.04 8.35 8.85
N THR A 59 -7.23 8.35 9.45
CA THR A 59 -7.44 8.94 10.76
C THR A 59 -6.85 8.00 11.82
N PRO A 60 -6.01 8.51 12.74
CA PRO A 60 -5.48 7.69 13.82
C PRO A 60 -6.64 7.14 14.67
N LEU A 61 -6.58 5.87 15.03
CA LEU A 61 -7.51 5.28 16.00
C LEU A 61 -7.36 6.04 17.34
N PRO A 62 -8.49 6.32 18.04
CA PRO A 62 -8.43 6.89 19.37
C PRO A 62 -7.68 5.96 20.35
N PRO A 63 -7.06 6.51 21.41
CA PRO A 63 -6.31 5.74 22.40
C PRO A 63 -7.16 4.71 23.16
#